data_AF-A0A7X2MN60-F1
#
_entry.id   AF-A0A7X2MN60-F1
#
_cell.length_a   1.000
_cell.length_b   1.000
_cell.length_c   1.000
_cell.angle_alpha   90.00
_cell.angle_beta   90.00
_cell.angle_gamma   90.00
#
_symmetry.space_group_name_H-M   'P 1'
#
loop_
_entity.id
_entity.type
_entity.pdbx_description
1 polymer ?
#
loop_
_entity_poly.entity_id
_entity_poly.type
_entity_poly.pdbx_seq_one_letter_code
_entity_poly.pdbx_strand_id
1 'polypeptide(L)' 'MKNSTGSLLNILYLCFSMSVIIFILTMFGRLLGAWLAWDMDNKFPFSVVDLFICLKLTWMGLPAGFVFWYFYYR' A
#
# COMPACT_ATOMS: atom_id res chain seq x y z
N MET A 1 14.22 -29.56 8.09
CA MET A 1 14.83 -28.44 7.35
C MET A 1 14.89 -28.78 5.86
N LYS A 2 13.79 -28.59 5.13
CA LYS A 2 13.73 -28.75 3.68
C LYS A 2 12.62 -27.80 3.24
N ASN A 3 12.92 -26.84 2.35
CA ASN A 3 12.00 -25.82 1.78
C ASN A 3 11.83 -24.46 2.51
N SER A 4 12.75 -24.04 3.38
CA SER A 4 12.65 -22.71 4.04
C SER A 4 12.70 -21.53 3.07
N THR A 5 13.49 -21.62 1.99
CA THR A 5 13.67 -20.53 1.01
C THR A 5 12.40 -20.24 0.21
N GLY A 6 11.62 -21.27 -0.13
CA GLY A 6 10.33 -21.09 -0.84
C GLY A 6 9.28 -20.40 0.04
N SER A 7 9.27 -20.71 1.34
CA SER A 7 8.37 -20.06 2.31
C SER A 7 8.75 -18.59 2.53
N LEU A 8 10.05 -18.26 2.66
CA LEU A 8 10.53 -16.87 2.78
C LEU A 8 10.22 -16.02 1.54
N LEU A 9 10.40 -16.57 0.34
CA LEU A 9 10.04 -15.89 -0.90
C LEU A 9 8.54 -15.61 -0.98
N ASN A 10 7.70 -16.55 -0.55
CA ASN A 10 6.25 -16.38 -0.57
C ASN A 10 5.80 -15.29 0.43
N ILE A 11 6.48 -15.17 1.58
CA ILE A 11 6.23 -14.11 2.57
C ILE A 11 6.61 -12.74 2.00
N LEU A 12 7.79 -12.63 1.40
CA LEU A 12 8.22 -11.40 0.75
C LEU A 12 7.26 -10.98 -0.35
N TYR A 13 6.78 -11.95 -1.15
CA TYR A 13 5.83 -11.70 -2.22
C TYR A 13 4.46 -11.23 -1.70
N LEU A 14 3.91 -11.88 -0.66
CA LEU A 14 2.66 -11.46 0.00
C LEU A 14 2.78 -10.08 0.63
N CYS A 15 3.91 -9.79 1.28
CA CYS A 15 4.15 -8.51 1.94
C CYS A 15 4.29 -7.37 0.91
N PHE A 16 4.99 -7.64 -0.19
CA PHE A 16 5.15 -6.68 -1.28
C PHE A 16 3.83 -6.46 -2.03
N SER A 17 3.06 -7.51 -2.31
CA SER A 17 1.77 -7.38 -3.00
C SER A 17 0.76 -6.59 -2.17
N MET A 18 0.67 -6.84 -0.86
CA MET A 18 -0.20 -6.08 0.03
C MET A 18 0.21 -4.61 0.15
N SER A 19 1.52 -4.35 0.23
CA SER A 19 2.03 -2.97 0.24
C SER A 19 1.68 -2.23 -1.05
N VAL A 20 1.83 -2.88 -2.21
CA VAL A 20 1.47 -2.31 -3.51
C VAL A 20 -0.05 -2.06 -3.61
N ILE A 21 -0.88 -3.00 -3.16
CA ILE A 21 -2.34 -2.83 -3.17
C ILE A 21 -2.75 -1.66 -2.28
N ILE A 22 -2.22 -1.55 -1.06
CA ILE A 22 -2.50 -0.43 -0.15
C ILE A 22 -2.05 0.90 -0.77
N PHE A 23 -0.88 0.93 -1.40
CA PHE A 23 -0.39 2.13 -2.08
C PHE A 23 -1.33 2.57 -3.21
N ILE A 24 -1.73 1.64 -4.09
CA ILE A 24 -2.65 1.92 -5.19
C ILE A 24 -4.01 2.38 -4.67
N LEU A 25 -4.57 1.70 -3.66
CA LEU A 25 -5.86 2.08 -3.07
C LEU A 25 -5.81 3.47 -2.44
N THR A 26 -4.73 3.79 -1.72
CA THR A 26 -4.57 5.08 -1.04
C THR A 26 -4.39 6.20 -2.06
N MET A 27 -3.56 5.98 -3.08
CA MET A 27 -3.37 6.93 -4.19
C MET A 27 -4.70 7.14 -4.92
N PHE A 28 -5.42 6.08 -5.25
CA PHE A 28 -6.69 6.17 -5.95
C PHE A 28 -7.76 6.88 -5.10
N GLY A 29 -7.84 6.59 -3.80
CA GLY A 29 -8.75 7.27 -2.88
C GLY A 29 -8.45 8.77 -2.75
N ARG A 30 -7.17 9.15 -2.69
CA ARG A 30 -6.74 10.56 -2.68
C ARG A 30 -7.03 11.25 -4.01
N LEU A 31 -6.79 10.56 -5.13
CA LEU A 31 -7.07 11.09 -6.47
C LEU A 31 -8.58 11.30 -6.68
N LEU A 32 -9.40 10.33 -6.28
CA LEU A 32 -10.86 10.43 -6.32
C LEU A 32 -11.38 11.53 -5.38
N GLY A 33 -10.84 11.63 -4.17
CA GLY A 33 -11.23 12.70 -3.24
C GLY A 33 -10.84 14.08 -3.76
N ALA A 34 -9.65 14.21 -4.33
CA ALA A 34 -9.17 15.44 -4.96
C ALA A 34 -9.97 15.79 -6.22
N TRP A 35 -10.41 14.79 -6.99
CA TRP A 35 -11.31 14.97 -8.14
C TRP A 35 -12.71 15.40 -7.70
N LEU A 36 -13.26 14.81 -6.64
CA LEU A 36 -14.59 15.14 -6.12
C LEU A 36 -14.64 16.55 -5.50
N ALA A 37 -13.54 16.94 -4.84
CA ALA A 37 -13.36 18.27 -4.28
C ALA A 37 -12.80 19.29 -5.29
N TRP A 38 -12.53 18.85 -6.52
CA TRP A 38 -12.03 19.75 -7.56
C TRP A 38 -13.17 20.68 -8.00
N ASP A 39 -13.00 21.97 -7.72
CA ASP A 39 -13.74 23.05 -8.36
C ASP A 39 -12.94 23.55 -9.58
N MET A 40 -13.50 23.44 -10.80
CA MET A 40 -12.80 23.56 -12.10
C MET A 40 -12.00 24.87 -12.25
N ASP A 41 -12.29 25.88 -11.44
CA ASP A 41 -11.61 27.17 -11.38
C ASP A 41 -10.27 27.18 -10.63
N ASN A 42 -9.96 26.16 -9.82
CA ASN A 42 -8.74 26.09 -9.01
C ASN A 42 -7.78 24.97 -9.45
N LYS A 43 -6.50 25.10 -9.07
CA LYS A 43 -5.45 24.09 -9.35
C LYS A 43 -5.77 22.75 -8.68
N PHE A 44 -5.45 21.63 -9.34
CA PHE A 44 -5.61 20.27 -8.82
C PHE A 44 -5.10 20.21 -7.37
N PRO A 45 -5.94 19.82 -6.38
CA PRO A 45 -5.52 19.73 -5.00
C PRO A 45 -4.57 18.55 -4.70
N PHE A 46 -4.07 17.85 -5.73
CA PHE A 46 -3.16 16.72 -5.60
C PHE A 46 -1.71 17.18 -5.70
N SER A 47 -0.94 17.02 -4.63
CA SER A 47 0.45 17.50 -4.55
C SER A 47 1.42 16.37 -4.24
N VAL A 48 2.72 16.64 -4.43
CA VAL A 48 3.83 15.74 -4.03
C VAL A 48 3.80 15.38 -2.53
N VAL A 49 3.13 16.21 -1.71
CA VAL A 49 2.89 15.94 -0.28
C VAL A 49 1.97 14.72 -0.09
N ASP A 50 0.92 14.56 -0.91
CA ASP A 50 0.04 13.39 -0.86
C ASP A 50 0.75 12.10 -1.28
N LEU A 51 1.71 12.21 -2.21
CA LEU A 51 2.62 11.12 -2.59
C LEU A 51 3.48 10.67 -1.40
N PHE A 52 4.06 11.61 -0.65
CA PHE A 52 4.81 11.30 0.56
C PHE A 52 3.94 10.67 1.65
N ILE A 53 2.70 11.13 1.81
CA ILE A 53 1.74 10.54 2.74
C ILE A 53 1.40 9.10 2.33
N CYS A 54 1.13 8.85 1.04
CA CYS A 54 0.86 7.51 0.53
C CYS A 54 2.06 6.58 0.71
N LEU A 55 3.28 7.08 0.48
CA LEU A 55 4.50 6.31 0.71
C LEU A 55 4.67 5.95 2.19
N LYS A 56 4.38 6.89 3.09
CA LYS A 56 4.43 6.66 4.54
C LYS A 56 3.36 5.66 4.99
N LEU A 57 2.18 5.70 4.38
CA LEU A 57 1.11 4.72 4.62
C LEU A 57 1.46 3.32 4.09
N THR A 58 2.16 3.26 2.96
CA THR A 58 2.65 2.00 2.37
C THR A 58 3.62 1.28 3.29
N TRP A 59 4.35 2.04 4.11
CA TRP A 59 5.22 1.47 5.14
C TRP A 59 4.44 0.68 6.21
N MET A 60 3.15 0.97 6.41
CA MET A 60 2.24 0.16 7.24
C MET A 60 1.79 -1.14 6.55
N GLY A 61 2.01 -1.28 5.23
CA GLY A 61 1.76 -2.52 4.49
C GLY A 61 2.70 -3.66 4.91
N LEU A 62 3.93 -3.34 5.33
CA LEU A 62 4.90 -4.30 5.85
C LEU A 62 4.42 -5.04 7.12
N PRO A 63 4.02 -4.35 8.21
CA PRO A 63 3.48 -5.01 9.39
C PRO A 63 2.14 -5.72 9.11
N ALA A 64 1.29 -5.16 8.23
CA ALA A 64 0.05 -5.84 7.84
C ALA A 64 0.31 -7.18 7.12
N GLY A 65 1.24 -7.20 6.16
CA GLY A 65 1.66 -8.43 5.47
C GLY A 65 2.25 -9.47 6.42
N PHE A 66 3.00 -9.03 7.44
CA PHE A 66 3.54 -9.92 8.48
C PHE A 66 2.45 -10.56 9.35
N VAL A 67 1.44 -9.78 9.77
CA VAL A 67 0.30 -10.29 10.56
C VAL A 67 -0.50 -11.31 9.77
N PHE A 68 -0.80 -11.03 8.49
CA PHE A 68 -1.51 -11.98 7.63
C PHE A 68 -0.75 -13.30 7.47
N TRP A 69 0.58 -13.26 7.33
CA TRP A 69 1.38 -14.47 7.28
C TRP A 69 1.33 -15.26 8.59
N TYR A 70 1.48 -14.58 9.73
CA TYR A 70 1.45 -15.23 11.05
C TYR A 70 0.13 -15.95 11.35
N PHE A 71 -1.00 -15.37 10.93
CA PHE A 71 -2.32 -15.96 11.15
C PHE A 71 -2.76 -16.97 10.09
N TYR A 72 -2.34 -16.83 8.83
CA TYR A 72 -2.85 -17.64 7.73
C TYR A 72 -1.95 -18.82 7.35
N TYR A 73 -0.64 -18.75 7.62
CA TYR A 73 0.34 -19.74 7.17
C TYR A 73 0.95 -20.59 8.30
N ARG A 74 0.53 -20.35 9.55
CA ARG A 74 0.87 -21.18 10.72
C ARG A 74 -0.21 -22.23 10.93
#